data_AF-A0A2V6T8W4-F1
#
_entry.id   AF-A0A2V6T8W4-F1
#
_cell.length_a   1.000
_cell.length_b   1.000
_cell.length_c   1.000
_cell.angle_alpha   90.00
_cell.angle_beta   90.00
_cell.angle_gamma   90.00
#
_symmetry.space_group_name_H-M   'P 1'
#
loop_
_entity.id
_entity.type
_entity.pdbx_description
1 polymer ?
#
loop_
_entity_poly.entity_id
_entity_poly.type
_entity_poly.pdbx_seq_one_letter_code
_entity_poly.pdbx_strand_id
1 'polypeptide(L)'
;MPLRHRAVPEEIRVSNSVTYWPVAPMDLMVGAPIVARLLLGATPVGRVVQAAALGAYLGSAVRDWRDRRGIRKIDFRREFGADVRDLVPMPREVREAEVSTLVDRLNDEFTPQRIPRRQLATEVDRHLTDYIAEVTGQYVRTSAEVRGFAFVGLVLPFAVGACDILSGDVTLFRDTGPCEPFVIAHEFTHRKGYWKELHAQGLAYLALVASGDPALTQSARLERLQRNLSVLSANDTSAFTRL
;
A
#
# COMPACT_ATOMS: atom_id res chain seq x y z
N MET A 1 31.43 -11.07 -25.50
CA MET A 1 30.40 -11.24 -24.46
C MET A 1 29.05 -11.00 -25.14
N PRO A 2 28.20 -12.01 -25.36
CA PRO A 2 27.01 -11.86 -26.20
C PRO A 2 25.97 -11.01 -25.47
N LEU A 3 25.43 -10.03 -26.19
CA LEU A 3 24.31 -9.18 -25.78
C LEU A 3 23.12 -10.09 -25.45
N ARG A 4 22.78 -10.22 -24.17
CA ARG A 4 21.50 -10.81 -23.77
C ARG A 4 20.41 -9.97 -24.43
N HIS A 5 19.68 -10.56 -25.39
CA HIS A 5 18.37 -10.07 -25.79
C HIS A 5 17.57 -9.86 -24.51
N ARG A 6 17.35 -8.59 -24.11
CA ARG A 6 16.43 -8.25 -23.04
C ARG A 6 15.06 -8.65 -23.59
N ALA A 7 14.57 -9.84 -23.19
CA ALA A 7 13.21 -10.24 -23.49
C ALA A 7 12.30 -9.08 -23.05
N VAL A 8 11.37 -8.67 -23.92
CA VAL A 8 10.39 -7.64 -23.59
C VAL A 8 9.71 -8.08 -22.29
N PRO A 9 9.86 -7.32 -21.19
CA PRO A 9 9.35 -7.79 -19.91
C PRO A 9 7.83 -7.94 -19.99
N GLU A 10 7.32 -9.01 -19.39
CA GLU A 10 5.91 -9.36 -19.42
C GLU A 10 5.10 -8.25 -18.72
N GLU A 11 4.11 -7.66 -19.39
CA GLU A 11 3.27 -6.61 -18.80
C GLU A 11 1.91 -7.18 -18.38
N ILE A 12 1.56 -6.98 -17.10
CA ILE A 12 0.23 -7.23 -16.57
C ILE A 12 -0.38 -5.89 -16.18
N ARG A 13 -1.57 -5.63 -16.71
CA ARG A 13 -2.35 -4.44 -16.39
C ARG A 13 -3.58 -4.82 -15.59
N VAL A 14 -3.68 -4.31 -14.37
CA VAL A 14 -4.89 -4.39 -13.54
C VAL A 14 -5.58 -3.04 -13.64
N SER A 15 -6.84 -3.02 -14.07
CA SER A 15 -7.54 -1.77 -14.37
C SER A 15 -7.84 -0.94 -13.12
N ASN A 16 -8.18 -1.61 -12.00
CA ASN A 16 -8.67 -0.96 -10.77
C ASN A 16 -9.80 0.03 -11.07
N SER A 17 -10.73 -0.34 -11.96
CA SER A 17 -11.68 0.62 -12.55
C SER A 17 -12.57 1.29 -11.51
N VAL A 18 -12.84 0.60 -10.40
CA VAL A 18 -13.64 1.15 -9.32
C VAL A 18 -12.98 2.30 -8.60
N THR A 19 -11.65 2.44 -8.63
CA THR A 19 -10.92 3.55 -7.99
C THR A 19 -11.34 4.91 -8.56
N TYR A 20 -11.91 4.94 -9.76
CA TYR A 20 -12.43 6.15 -10.40
C TYR A 20 -13.92 6.40 -10.17
N TRP A 21 -14.60 5.53 -9.42
CA TRP A 21 -16.02 5.75 -9.08
C TRP A 21 -16.16 6.98 -8.16
N PRO A 22 -17.29 7.69 -8.20
CA PRO A 22 -17.51 8.86 -7.35
C PRO A 22 -17.62 8.52 -5.85
N VAL A 23 -17.88 7.26 -5.53
CA VAL A 23 -18.02 6.75 -4.15
C VAL A 23 -17.14 5.52 -3.99
N ALA A 24 -16.48 5.36 -2.83
CA ALA A 24 -15.68 4.18 -2.56
C ALA A 24 -16.56 2.92 -2.55
N PRO A 25 -16.11 1.79 -3.12
CA PRO A 25 -16.95 0.60 -3.19
C PRO A 25 -17.33 0.03 -1.83
N MET A 26 -16.43 0.12 -0.85
CA MET A 26 -16.71 -0.24 0.54
C MET A 26 -17.88 0.57 1.11
N ASP A 27 -17.92 1.87 0.81
CA ASP A 27 -19.00 2.74 1.24
C ASP A 27 -20.31 2.44 0.51
N LEU A 28 -20.23 2.00 -0.75
CA LEU A 28 -21.39 1.56 -1.49
C LEU A 28 -21.96 0.24 -0.90
N MET A 29 -21.11 -0.69 -0.48
CA MET A 29 -21.54 -1.92 0.18
C MET A 29 -22.19 -1.67 1.56
N VAL A 30 -21.62 -0.76 2.36
CA VAL A 30 -22.10 -0.47 3.72
C VAL A 30 -23.25 0.54 3.70
N GLY A 31 -23.10 1.60 2.91
CA GLY A 31 -23.99 2.77 2.87
C GLY A 31 -25.20 2.60 1.96
N ALA A 32 -25.10 1.92 0.81
CA ALA A 32 -26.26 1.74 -0.07
C ALA A 32 -27.45 1.01 0.58
N PRO A 33 -27.27 -0.06 1.39
CA PRO A 33 -28.38 -0.67 2.11
C PRO A 33 -29.05 0.29 3.11
N ILE A 34 -28.27 1.15 3.75
CA ILE A 34 -28.75 2.11 4.75
C ILE A 34 -29.51 3.24 4.06
N VAL A 35 -28.92 3.87 3.04
CA VAL A 35 -29.53 4.95 2.26
C VAL A 35 -30.78 4.45 1.52
N ALA A 36 -30.75 3.26 0.92
CA ALA A 36 -31.91 2.67 0.27
C ALA A 36 -33.05 2.43 1.27
N ARG A 37 -32.76 1.94 2.48
CA ARG A 37 -33.77 1.78 3.54
C ARG A 37 -34.31 3.12 4.04
N LEU A 38 -33.48 4.15 4.16
CA LEU A 38 -33.88 5.48 4.63
C LEU A 38 -34.72 6.23 3.59
N LEU A 39 -34.34 6.20 2.32
CA LEU A 39 -35.00 6.97 1.25
C LEU A 39 -36.20 6.23 0.64
N LEU A 40 -36.12 4.90 0.53
CA LEU A 40 -37.09 4.10 -0.22
C LEU A 40 -37.78 3.05 0.65
N GLY A 41 -37.48 2.95 1.95
CA GLY A 41 -38.01 1.88 2.81
C GLY A 41 -37.57 0.48 2.34
N ALA A 42 -38.26 -0.56 2.79
CA ALA A 42 -38.04 -1.94 2.32
C ALA A 42 -38.69 -2.22 0.96
N THR A 43 -38.62 -1.28 0.01
CA THR A 43 -39.30 -1.40 -1.28
C THR A 43 -38.51 -2.23 -2.30
N PRO A 44 -39.19 -2.87 -3.27
CA PRO A 44 -38.54 -3.61 -4.35
C PRO A 44 -37.54 -2.77 -5.16
N VAL A 45 -37.80 -1.48 -5.35
CA VAL A 45 -36.92 -0.56 -6.11
C VAL A 45 -35.58 -0.38 -5.41
N GLY A 46 -35.57 -0.20 -4.09
CA GLY A 46 -34.33 -0.11 -3.31
C GLY A 46 -33.45 -1.37 -3.43
N ARG A 47 -34.08 -2.55 -3.49
CA ARG A 47 -33.35 -3.82 -3.70
C ARG A 47 -32.75 -3.94 -5.10
N VAL A 48 -33.44 -3.46 -6.13
CA VAL A 48 -32.92 -3.45 -7.51
C VAL A 48 -31.69 -2.55 -7.63
N VAL A 49 -31.74 -1.34 -7.06
CA VAL A 49 -30.60 -0.41 -7.06
C VAL A 49 -29.42 -1.01 -6.30
N GLN A 50 -29.65 -1.60 -5.12
CA GLN A 50 -28.60 -2.27 -4.36
C GLN A 50 -27.98 -3.45 -5.11
N ALA A 51 -28.80 -4.28 -5.77
CA ALA A 51 -28.33 -5.42 -6.56
C ALA A 51 -27.50 -4.97 -7.78
N ALA A 52 -27.94 -3.91 -8.47
CA ALA A 52 -27.20 -3.35 -9.60
C ALA A 52 -25.83 -2.80 -9.16
N ALA A 53 -25.78 -2.07 -8.04
CA ALA A 53 -24.56 -1.49 -7.53
C ALA A 53 -23.57 -2.56 -7.02
N LEU A 54 -24.06 -3.59 -6.31
CA LEU A 54 -23.26 -4.76 -5.92
C LEU A 54 -22.75 -5.53 -7.15
N GLY A 55 -23.61 -5.73 -8.15
CA GLY A 55 -23.25 -6.43 -9.38
C GLY A 55 -22.16 -5.71 -10.17
N ALA A 56 -22.24 -4.38 -10.28
CA ALA A 56 -21.20 -3.57 -10.90
C ALA A 56 -19.87 -3.67 -10.14
N TYR A 57 -19.90 -3.62 -8.80
CA TYR A 57 -18.69 -3.74 -7.99
C TYR A 57 -18.05 -5.12 -8.15
N LEU A 58 -18.83 -6.18 -7.95
CA LEU A 58 -18.36 -7.56 -8.08
C LEU A 58 -17.82 -7.83 -9.49
N GLY A 59 -18.47 -7.29 -10.52
CA GLY A 59 -18.01 -7.41 -11.90
C GLY A 59 -16.61 -6.81 -12.11
N SER A 60 -16.35 -5.61 -11.56
CA SER A 60 -15.00 -5.03 -11.63
C SER A 60 -14.01 -5.78 -10.76
N ALA A 61 -14.38 -6.11 -9.53
CA ALA A 61 -13.51 -6.82 -8.59
C ALA A 61 -13.08 -8.20 -9.13
N VAL A 62 -13.99 -8.94 -9.75
CA VAL A 62 -13.69 -10.24 -10.40
C VAL A 62 -12.72 -10.06 -11.56
N ARG A 63 -12.85 -8.98 -12.35
CA ARG A 63 -11.92 -8.67 -13.43
C ARG A 63 -10.52 -8.38 -12.86
N ASP A 64 -10.43 -7.47 -11.89
CA ASP A 64 -9.15 -7.12 -11.27
C ASP A 64 -8.51 -8.34 -10.57
N TRP A 65 -9.30 -9.19 -9.92
CA TRP A 65 -8.83 -10.45 -9.34
C TRP A 65 -8.32 -11.44 -10.40
N ARG A 66 -9.03 -11.56 -11.53
CA ARG A 66 -8.58 -12.39 -12.66
C ARG A 66 -7.25 -11.89 -13.20
N ASP A 67 -7.10 -10.59 -13.39
CA ASP A 67 -5.85 -9.99 -13.89
C ASP A 67 -4.69 -10.25 -12.91
N ARG A 68 -4.94 -10.15 -11.61
CA ARG A 68 -3.95 -10.44 -10.56
C ARG A 68 -3.48 -11.89 -10.52
N ARG A 69 -4.25 -12.86 -11.04
CA ARG A 69 -3.82 -14.27 -11.09
C ARG A 69 -2.61 -14.50 -11.98
N GLY A 70 -2.37 -13.62 -12.96
CA GLY A 70 -1.16 -13.68 -13.79
C GLY A 70 0.09 -13.15 -13.09
N ILE A 71 -0.06 -12.46 -11.95
CA ILE A 71 1.08 -11.78 -11.30
C ILE A 71 2.01 -12.82 -10.68
N ARG A 72 3.27 -12.82 -11.15
CA ARG A 72 4.36 -13.57 -10.54
C ARG A 72 4.76 -12.88 -9.23
N LYS A 73 4.52 -13.53 -8.11
CA LYS A 73 4.94 -13.03 -6.80
C LYS A 73 6.43 -13.26 -6.61
N ILE A 74 7.08 -12.30 -5.96
CA ILE A 74 8.45 -12.47 -5.49
C ILE A 74 8.47 -13.60 -4.47
N ASP A 75 9.37 -14.57 -4.70
CA ASP A 75 9.71 -15.57 -3.70
C ASP A 75 10.72 -14.96 -2.74
N PHE A 76 10.23 -14.43 -1.62
CA PHE A 76 11.06 -13.73 -0.64
C PHE A 76 12.16 -14.61 -0.07
N ARG A 77 11.89 -15.91 0.13
CA ARG A 77 12.88 -16.83 0.66
C ARG A 77 14.03 -16.99 -0.32
N ARG A 78 13.71 -17.17 -1.61
CA ARG A 78 14.71 -17.31 -2.67
C ARG A 78 15.46 -16.00 -2.93
N GLU A 79 14.76 -14.87 -2.96
CA GLU A 79 15.34 -13.58 -3.36
C GLU A 79 16.11 -12.91 -2.22
N PHE A 80 15.55 -12.90 -1.01
CA PHE A 80 16.09 -12.17 0.14
C PHE A 80 16.66 -13.10 1.23
N GLY A 81 16.63 -14.41 1.02
CA GLY A 81 17.11 -15.40 1.98
C GLY A 81 16.19 -15.63 3.18
N ALA A 82 15.06 -14.92 3.29
CA ALA A 82 14.11 -15.02 4.39
C ALA A 82 12.66 -14.79 3.92
N ASP A 83 11.72 -15.55 4.47
CA ASP A 83 10.27 -15.28 4.40
C ASP A 83 9.75 -15.01 5.82
N VAL A 84 8.55 -14.44 5.93
CA VAL A 84 7.83 -14.13 7.17
C VAL A 84 7.81 -15.29 8.18
N ARG A 85 7.84 -16.53 7.69
CA ARG A 85 7.82 -17.75 8.52
C ARG A 85 9.15 -18.05 9.20
N ASP A 86 10.25 -17.52 8.67
CA ASP A 86 11.62 -17.84 9.08
C ASP A 86 12.33 -16.65 9.73
N LEU A 87 11.62 -15.54 9.95
CA LEU A 87 12.20 -14.35 10.57
C LEU A 87 12.43 -14.58 12.07
N VAL A 88 13.67 -14.39 12.50
CA VAL A 88 14.04 -14.38 13.92
C VAL A 88 13.95 -12.95 14.44
N PRO A 89 13.44 -12.72 15.67
CA PRO A 89 13.44 -11.40 16.28
C PRO A 89 14.85 -10.79 16.30
N MET A 90 14.96 -9.54 15.84
CA MET A 90 16.20 -8.78 15.91
C MET A 90 16.64 -8.59 17.38
N PRO A 91 17.90 -8.91 17.73
CA PRO A 91 18.46 -8.64 19.06
C PRO A 91 18.35 -7.15 19.43
N ARG A 92 18.20 -6.87 20.72
CA ARG A 92 17.96 -5.51 21.20
C ARG A 92 19.11 -4.56 20.84
N GLU A 93 20.35 -5.02 21.01
CA GLU A 93 21.57 -4.24 20.77
C GLU A 93 21.69 -3.86 19.30
N VAL A 94 21.36 -4.79 18.39
CA VAL A 94 21.33 -4.54 16.94
C VAL A 94 20.24 -3.52 16.60
N ARG A 95 19.08 -3.60 17.25
CA ARG A 95 17.99 -2.65 17.05
C ARG A 95 18.37 -1.24 17.51
N GLU A 96 18.97 -1.10 18.69
CA GLU A 96 19.42 0.19 19.22
C GLU A 96 20.49 0.82 18.32
N ALA A 97 21.43 0.02 17.80
CA ALA A 97 22.41 0.49 16.83
C ALA A 97 21.77 0.94 15.49
N GLU A 98 20.77 0.20 14.99
CA GLU A 98 20.02 0.59 13.80
C GLU A 98 19.23 1.89 14.03
N VAL A 99 18.62 2.06 15.21
CA VAL A 99 17.95 3.32 15.60
C VAL A 99 18.92 4.49 15.55
N SER A 100 20.10 4.37 16.16
CA SER A 100 21.12 5.44 16.11
C SER A 100 21.48 5.79 14.67
N THR A 101 21.74 4.78 13.84
CA THR A 101 22.09 4.96 12.42
C THR A 101 20.96 5.66 11.64
N LEU A 102 19.71 5.28 11.89
CA LEU A 102 18.55 5.87 11.22
C LEU A 102 18.34 7.32 11.65
N VAL A 103 18.50 7.63 12.94
CA VAL A 103 18.38 8.99 13.47
C VAL A 103 19.45 9.88 12.85
N ASP A 104 20.72 9.45 12.85
CA ASP A 104 21.82 10.21 12.25
C ASP A 104 21.54 10.52 10.78
N ARG A 105 21.18 9.50 9.98
CA ARG A 105 20.84 9.67 8.57
C ARG A 105 19.63 10.55 8.33
N LEU A 106 18.60 10.43 9.16
CA LEU A 106 17.40 11.25 9.03
C LEU A 106 17.67 12.71 9.39
N ASN A 107 18.58 12.98 10.33
CA ASN A 107 19.02 14.34 10.65
C ASN A 107 19.86 14.95 9.51
N ASP A 108 20.79 14.17 8.96
CA ASP A 108 21.72 14.64 7.92
C ASP A 108 21.04 14.85 6.55
N GLU A 109 20.13 13.93 6.19
CA GLU A 109 19.52 13.87 4.85
C GLU A 109 18.06 14.35 4.86
N PHE A 110 17.61 15.04 5.92
CA PHE A 110 16.23 15.51 6.00
C PHE A 110 15.87 16.42 4.83
N THR A 111 14.77 16.12 4.16
CA THR A 111 14.15 16.98 3.16
C THR A 111 12.77 17.45 3.60
N PRO A 112 12.51 18.78 3.57
CA PRO A 112 11.18 19.32 3.81
C PRO A 112 10.26 19.22 2.58
N GLN A 113 10.74 18.63 1.47
CA GLN A 113 9.99 18.54 0.23
C GLN A 113 8.64 17.84 0.42
N ARG A 114 7.56 18.49 -0.02
CA ARG A 114 6.21 17.92 -0.07
C ARG A 114 5.77 17.79 -1.52
N ILE A 115 5.70 16.56 -2.00
CA ILE A 115 5.15 16.24 -3.32
C ILE A 115 3.62 16.15 -3.20
N PRO A 116 2.84 16.82 -4.07
CA PRO A 116 1.38 16.69 -4.06
C PRO A 116 0.96 15.22 -4.19
N ARG A 117 0.00 14.76 -3.38
CA ARG A 117 -0.41 13.35 -3.27
C ARG A 117 -0.59 12.63 -4.61
N ARG A 118 -1.25 13.27 -5.59
CA ARG A 118 -1.47 12.68 -6.92
C ARG A 118 -0.17 12.39 -7.67
N GLN A 119 0.77 13.34 -7.62
CA GLN A 119 2.09 13.17 -8.22
C GLN A 119 2.90 12.14 -7.43
N LEU A 120 2.88 12.24 -6.10
CA LEU A 120 3.54 11.28 -5.22
C LEU A 120 3.09 9.84 -5.48
N ALA A 121 1.79 9.61 -5.63
CA ALA A 121 1.25 8.30 -5.94
C ALA A 121 1.74 7.77 -7.29
N THR A 122 1.86 8.63 -8.29
CA THR A 122 2.42 8.25 -9.60
C THR A 122 3.89 7.84 -9.48
N GLU A 123 4.70 8.60 -8.73
CA GLU A 123 6.11 8.28 -8.50
C GLU A 123 6.30 6.99 -7.70
N VAL A 124 5.50 6.82 -6.64
CA VAL A 124 5.50 5.59 -5.83
C VAL A 124 5.11 4.38 -6.67
N ASP A 125 4.04 4.47 -7.48
CA ASP A 125 3.64 3.36 -8.36
C ASP A 125 4.73 3.01 -9.36
N ARG A 126 5.39 4.02 -9.94
CA ARG A 126 6.51 3.85 -10.87
C ARG A 126 7.65 3.07 -10.22
N HIS A 127 8.18 3.57 -9.10
CA HIS A 127 9.31 2.93 -8.40
C HIS A 127 8.97 1.53 -7.89
N LEU A 128 7.76 1.33 -7.36
CA LEU A 128 7.31 0.02 -6.92
C LEU A 128 7.17 -0.96 -8.08
N THR A 129 6.63 -0.51 -9.21
CA THR A 129 6.50 -1.34 -10.42
C THR A 129 7.85 -1.71 -10.98
N ASP A 130 8.78 -0.75 -11.06
CA ASP A 130 10.13 -0.96 -11.56
C ASP A 130 10.90 -1.95 -10.68
N TYR A 131 10.81 -1.79 -9.35
CA TYR A 131 11.43 -2.72 -8.40
C TYR A 131 10.89 -4.14 -8.53
N ILE A 132 9.56 -4.30 -8.60
CA ILE A 132 8.94 -5.62 -8.81
C ILE A 132 9.36 -6.21 -10.16
N ALA A 133 9.43 -5.40 -11.21
CA ALA A 133 9.81 -5.85 -12.54
C ALA A 133 11.29 -6.27 -12.61
N GLU A 134 12.17 -5.60 -11.87
CA GLU A 134 13.59 -5.96 -11.78
C GLU A 134 13.77 -7.36 -11.18
N VAL A 135 13.02 -7.68 -10.13
CA VAL A 135 13.10 -8.99 -9.45
C VAL A 135 12.36 -10.08 -10.23
N THR A 136 11.16 -9.78 -10.72
CA THR A 136 10.26 -10.81 -11.30
C THR A 136 10.34 -10.93 -12.81
N GLY A 137 10.89 -9.94 -13.49
CA GLY A 137 10.82 -9.78 -14.95
C GLY A 137 9.45 -9.37 -15.48
N GLN A 138 8.53 -8.93 -14.61
CA GLN A 138 7.14 -8.61 -14.96
C GLN A 138 6.75 -7.21 -14.48
N TYR A 139 6.28 -6.35 -15.41
CA TYR A 139 5.70 -5.05 -15.07
C TYR A 139 4.24 -5.22 -14.64
N VAL A 140 3.97 -4.99 -13.37
CA VAL A 140 2.60 -5.01 -12.82
C VAL A 140 2.07 -3.58 -12.76
N ARG A 141 1.37 -3.14 -13.81
CA ARG A 141 0.76 -1.82 -13.87
C ARG A 141 -0.62 -1.82 -13.23
N THR A 142 -0.82 -0.88 -12.32
CA THR A 142 -2.06 -0.66 -11.59
C THR A 142 -2.46 0.81 -11.70
N SER A 143 -3.65 1.17 -11.23
CA SER A 143 -3.97 2.59 -11.05
C SER A 143 -3.01 3.22 -10.02
N ALA A 144 -2.64 4.49 -10.22
CA ALA A 144 -1.97 5.34 -9.24
C ALA A 144 -2.96 6.24 -8.47
N GLU A 145 -4.27 6.05 -8.67
CA GLU A 145 -5.29 6.88 -8.05
C GLU A 145 -5.43 6.50 -6.57
N VAL A 146 -5.55 7.54 -5.74
CA VAL A 146 -5.66 7.47 -4.28
C VAL A 146 -6.82 8.34 -3.85
N ARG A 147 -7.80 7.77 -3.15
CA ARG A 147 -8.90 8.55 -2.59
C ARG A 147 -8.47 9.27 -1.33
N GLY A 148 -8.99 10.48 -1.16
CA GLY A 148 -8.86 11.23 0.09
C GLY A 148 -9.94 10.91 1.13
N PHE A 149 -10.99 10.17 0.77
CA PHE A 149 -12.14 9.94 1.65
C PHE A 149 -12.82 8.60 1.35
N ALA A 150 -13.19 7.90 2.41
CA ALA A 150 -14.21 6.85 2.41
C ALA A 150 -14.84 6.77 3.82
N PHE A 151 -16.14 6.48 3.91
CA PHE A 151 -16.88 6.32 5.16
C PHE A 151 -16.28 5.25 6.08
N VAL A 152 -15.63 4.22 5.53
CA VAL A 152 -14.89 3.24 6.34
C VAL A 152 -13.83 3.90 7.24
N GLY A 153 -13.25 5.04 6.84
CA GLY A 153 -12.30 5.81 7.65
C GLY A 153 -12.93 6.41 8.92
N LEU A 154 -14.25 6.63 8.94
CA LEU A 154 -14.97 7.06 10.15
C LEU A 154 -15.15 5.91 11.15
N VAL A 155 -15.18 4.67 10.65
CA VAL A 155 -15.35 3.46 11.46
C VAL A 155 -13.99 2.92 11.94
N LEU A 156 -12.92 3.21 11.21
CA LEU A 156 -11.53 2.83 11.53
C LEU A 156 -10.65 4.08 11.73
N PRO A 157 -10.83 4.85 12.82
CA PRO A 157 -10.16 6.14 13.01
C PRO A 157 -8.64 6.06 13.24
N PHE A 158 -8.12 4.84 13.43
CA PHE A 158 -6.70 4.52 13.57
C PHE A 158 -6.04 4.14 12.24
N ALA A 159 -6.83 3.83 11.20
CA ALA A 159 -6.30 3.51 9.89
C ALA A 159 -5.81 4.80 9.22
N VAL A 160 -4.58 4.76 8.72
CA VAL A 160 -3.98 5.86 7.97
C VAL A 160 -4.37 5.78 6.49
N GLY A 161 -4.37 4.56 5.96
CA GLY A 161 -4.89 4.21 4.66
C GLY A 161 -5.49 2.81 4.70
N ALA A 162 -6.10 2.42 3.58
CA ALA A 162 -6.58 1.07 3.38
C ALA A 162 -6.64 0.74 1.88
N CYS A 163 -6.35 -0.53 1.57
CA CYS A 163 -6.53 -1.13 0.26
C CYS A 163 -7.68 -2.15 0.32
N ASP A 164 -8.71 -1.97 -0.51
CA ASP A 164 -9.73 -3.00 -0.74
C ASP A 164 -9.08 -4.20 -1.43
N ILE A 165 -9.03 -5.34 -0.76
CA ILE A 165 -8.37 -6.57 -1.26
C ILE A 165 -8.95 -7.03 -2.60
N LEU A 166 -10.25 -6.82 -2.83
CA LEU A 166 -10.92 -7.33 -4.02
C LEU A 166 -10.65 -6.42 -5.23
N SER A 167 -10.88 -5.13 -5.07
CA SER A 167 -10.74 -4.18 -6.17
C SER A 167 -9.36 -3.55 -6.29
N GLY A 168 -8.60 -3.51 -5.20
CA GLY A 168 -7.37 -2.74 -5.06
C GLY A 168 -7.62 -1.24 -4.87
N ASP A 169 -8.83 -0.82 -4.54
CA ASP A 169 -9.11 0.59 -4.26
C ASP A 169 -8.32 1.07 -3.05
N VAL A 170 -7.61 2.20 -3.16
CA VAL A 170 -6.73 2.71 -2.08
C VAL A 170 -7.26 4.05 -1.63
N THR A 171 -7.45 4.17 -0.33
CA THR A 171 -7.86 5.41 0.33
C THR A 171 -6.83 5.78 1.38
N LEU A 172 -6.42 7.05 1.41
CA LEU A 172 -5.68 7.64 2.53
C LEU A 172 -6.56 8.66 3.26
N PHE A 173 -6.80 8.40 4.54
CA PHE A 173 -7.76 9.15 5.35
C PHE A 173 -7.19 10.45 5.94
N ARG A 174 -5.86 10.56 6.02
CA ARG A 174 -5.16 11.70 6.62
C ARG A 174 -3.90 12.03 5.82
N ASP A 175 -3.41 13.26 5.96
CA ASP A 175 -2.05 13.63 5.55
C ASP A 175 -1.09 13.16 6.66
N THR A 176 -0.14 12.29 6.31
CA THR A 176 0.88 11.76 7.23
C THR A 176 2.24 12.39 7.08
N GLY A 177 2.31 13.55 6.44
CA GLY A 177 3.55 14.29 6.38
C GLY A 177 4.62 13.54 5.58
N PRO A 178 5.87 13.57 6.07
CA PRO A 178 6.98 12.78 5.52
C PRO A 178 6.75 11.26 5.43
N CYS A 179 5.77 10.70 6.14
CA CYS A 179 5.47 9.26 6.11
C CYS A 179 4.50 8.87 4.97
N GLU A 180 3.87 9.84 4.31
CA GLU A 180 2.88 9.58 3.24
C GLU A 180 3.40 8.72 2.08
N PRO A 181 4.64 8.91 1.57
CA PRO A 181 5.18 8.03 0.53
C PRO A 181 5.18 6.55 0.91
N PHE A 182 5.59 6.21 2.14
CA PHE A 182 5.61 4.82 2.61
C PHE A 182 4.20 4.23 2.72
N VAL A 183 3.25 5.01 3.24
CA VAL A 183 1.84 4.57 3.33
C VAL A 183 1.32 4.24 1.92
N ILE A 184 1.52 5.12 0.94
CA ILE A 184 1.09 4.85 -0.44
C ILE A 184 1.78 3.61 -0.99
N ALA A 185 3.10 3.46 -0.77
CA ALA A 185 3.86 2.32 -1.28
C ALA A 185 3.37 0.99 -0.69
N HIS A 186 3.04 0.98 0.60
CA HIS A 186 2.46 -0.16 1.29
C HIS A 186 1.10 -0.54 0.70
N GLU A 187 0.17 0.42 0.57
CA GLU A 187 -1.16 0.16 0.01
C GLU A 187 -1.10 -0.25 -1.47
N PHE A 188 -0.15 0.31 -2.23
CA PHE A 188 0.05 -0.06 -3.64
C PHE A 188 0.65 -1.45 -3.78
N THR A 189 1.42 -1.90 -2.80
CA THR A 189 1.92 -3.28 -2.77
C THR A 189 0.77 -4.27 -2.59
N HIS A 190 -0.20 -3.96 -1.72
CA HIS A 190 -1.47 -4.70 -1.64
C HIS A 190 -2.25 -4.63 -2.96
N ARG A 191 -2.36 -3.46 -3.60
CA ARG A 191 -3.03 -3.32 -4.91
C ARG A 191 -2.42 -4.23 -5.99
N LYS A 192 -1.10 -4.40 -5.97
CA LYS A 192 -0.34 -5.33 -6.82
C LYS A 192 -0.40 -6.79 -6.35
N GLY A 193 -1.20 -7.09 -5.32
CA GLY A 193 -1.61 -8.41 -4.86
C GLY A 193 -0.70 -9.09 -3.86
N TYR A 194 0.14 -8.35 -3.14
CA TYR A 194 0.93 -8.87 -2.03
C TYR A 194 0.13 -8.67 -0.73
N TRP A 195 -0.51 -9.73 -0.23
CA TRP A 195 -1.48 -9.62 0.88
C TRP A 195 -0.88 -9.83 2.28
N LYS A 196 0.34 -10.37 2.37
CA LYS A 196 1.00 -10.50 3.66
C LYS A 196 1.55 -9.13 4.06
N GLU A 197 1.15 -8.63 5.22
CA GLU A 197 1.57 -7.33 5.77
C GLU A 197 3.09 -7.11 5.72
N LEU A 198 3.87 -8.09 6.19
CA LEU A 198 5.32 -8.01 6.21
C LEU A 198 5.95 -8.01 4.81
N HIS A 199 5.31 -8.66 3.82
CA HIS A 199 5.75 -8.56 2.43
C HIS A 199 5.46 -7.17 1.87
N ALA A 200 4.30 -6.60 2.19
CA ALA A 200 3.94 -5.26 1.75
C ALA A 200 4.85 -4.19 2.36
N GLN A 201 5.12 -4.28 3.66
CA GLN A 201 6.07 -3.41 4.35
C GLN A 201 7.48 -3.55 3.80
N GLY A 202 7.96 -4.79 3.62
CA GLY A 202 9.30 -5.05 3.09
C GLY A 202 9.49 -4.50 1.66
N LEU A 203 8.54 -4.75 0.77
CA LEU A 203 8.60 -4.26 -0.61
C LEU A 203 8.45 -2.75 -0.71
N ALA A 204 7.55 -2.15 0.09
CA ALA A 204 7.44 -0.71 0.18
C ALA A 204 8.78 -0.10 0.60
N TYR A 205 9.37 -0.60 1.68
CA TYR A 205 10.67 -0.14 2.17
C TYR A 205 11.75 -0.26 1.08
N LEU A 206 11.90 -1.44 0.48
CA LEU A 206 12.94 -1.71 -0.51
C LEU A 206 12.78 -0.86 -1.78
N ALA A 207 11.56 -0.74 -2.31
CA ALA A 207 11.29 0.06 -3.50
C ALA A 207 11.55 1.55 -3.25
N LEU A 208 11.18 2.06 -2.07
CA LEU A 208 11.38 3.46 -1.72
C LEU A 208 12.86 3.78 -1.46
N VAL A 209 13.60 2.93 -0.76
CA VAL A 209 15.04 3.11 -0.55
C VAL A 209 15.81 3.00 -1.87
N ALA A 210 15.41 2.10 -2.77
CA ALA A 210 16.02 1.94 -4.08
C ALA A 210 15.66 3.05 -5.08
N SER A 211 14.69 3.91 -4.75
CA SER A 211 14.21 4.96 -5.67
C SER A 211 15.25 6.02 -6.00
N GLY A 212 16.19 6.28 -5.09
CA GLY A 212 17.14 7.39 -5.16
C GLY A 212 16.50 8.77 -4.93
N ASP A 213 15.18 8.85 -4.73
CA ASP A 213 14.49 10.09 -4.39
C ASP A 213 14.60 10.35 -2.88
N PRO A 214 15.06 11.56 -2.46
CA PRO A 214 15.25 11.88 -1.05
C PRO A 214 13.97 11.78 -0.21
N ALA A 215 12.81 12.22 -0.72
CA ALA A 215 11.55 12.22 0.03
C ALA A 215 11.00 10.79 0.20
N LEU A 216 11.10 9.97 -0.85
CA LEU A 216 10.72 8.54 -0.81
C LEU A 216 11.62 7.76 0.16
N THR A 217 12.95 7.95 0.06
CA THR A 217 13.93 7.30 0.93
C THR A 217 13.76 7.70 2.40
N GLN A 218 13.56 9.00 2.66
CA GLN A 218 13.26 9.51 3.99
C GLN A 218 12.02 8.84 4.59
N SER A 219 10.95 8.71 3.82
CA SER A 219 9.70 8.08 4.28
C SER A 219 9.90 6.63 4.72
N ALA A 220 10.67 5.86 3.96
CA ALA A 220 11.00 4.47 4.29
C ALA A 220 11.83 4.36 5.57
N ARG A 221 12.81 5.26 5.75
CA ARG A 221 13.63 5.30 6.97
C ARG A 221 12.83 5.73 8.20
N LEU A 222 11.91 6.68 8.06
CA LEU A 222 11.00 7.09 9.13
C LEU A 222 10.11 5.93 9.58
N GLU A 223 9.55 5.15 8.65
CA GLU A 223 8.78 3.97 9.03
C GLU A 223 9.64 2.93 9.74
N ARG A 224 10.85 2.66 9.23
CA ARG A 224 11.79 1.72 9.85
C ARG A 224 12.17 2.14 11.27
N LEU A 225 12.43 3.44 11.46
CA LEU A 225 12.71 4.02 12.78
C LEU A 225 11.51 3.83 13.70
N GLN A 226 10.30 4.20 13.25
CA GLN A 226 9.08 4.05 14.03
C GLN A 226 8.84 2.61 14.46
N ARG A 227 9.09 1.62 13.59
CA ARG A 227 8.97 0.19 13.91
C ARG A 227 9.95 -0.22 14.99
N ASN A 228 11.21 0.19 14.89
CA ASN A 228 12.20 -0.14 15.90
C ASN A 228 11.86 0.49 17.26
N LEU A 229 11.48 1.77 17.30
CA LEU A 229 11.05 2.45 18.52
C LEU A 229 9.80 1.81 19.13
N SER A 230 8.84 1.38 18.30
CA SER A 230 7.63 0.67 18.76
C SER A 230 7.98 -0.65 19.44
N VAL A 231 8.95 -1.40 18.93
CA VAL A 231 9.38 -2.65 19.59
C VAL A 231 10.17 -2.37 20.87
N LEU A 232 11.07 -1.38 20.88
CA LEU A 232 11.85 -1.02 22.08
C LEU A 232 10.95 -0.51 23.21
N SER A 233 9.88 0.19 22.88
CA SER A 233 8.87 0.65 23.84
C SER A 233 7.85 -0.44 24.21
N ALA A 234 7.95 -1.66 23.68
CA ALA A 234 6.94 -2.71 23.83
C ALA A 234 5.52 -2.25 23.42
N ASN A 235 5.43 -1.30 22.48
CA ASN A 235 4.23 -0.58 22.07
C ASN A 235 3.54 0.22 23.21
N ASP A 236 4.24 0.50 24.31
CA ASP A 236 3.78 1.40 25.36
C ASP A 236 4.06 2.86 24.96
N THR A 237 3.00 3.64 24.79
CA THR A 237 3.09 5.06 24.41
C THR A 237 3.92 5.88 25.41
N SER A 238 3.83 5.59 26.70
CA SER A 238 4.60 6.29 27.74
C SER A 238 6.09 5.95 27.68
N ALA A 239 6.42 4.70 27.32
CA ALA A 239 7.79 4.28 27.09
C ALA A 239 8.34 4.88 25.80
N PHE A 240 7.51 4.95 24.75
CA PHE A 240 7.86 5.55 23.46
C PHE A 240 8.24 7.03 23.60
N THR A 241 7.48 7.83 24.36
CA THR A 241 7.79 9.26 24.57
C THR A 241 9.09 9.51 25.36
N ARG A 242 9.61 8.50 26.05
CA ARG A 242 10.87 8.60 26.82
C ARG A 242 12.11 8.17 26.02
N LEU A 243 11.92 7.55 24.86
CA LEU A 243 12.99 7.16 23.92
C LEU A 243 13.30 8.33 22.99
#